data_AF-A0A8J7I4R2-F1
#
_entry.id   AF-A0A8J7I4R2-F1
#
_cell.length_a   1.000
_cell.length_b   1.000
_cell.length_c   1.000
_cell.angle_alpha   90.00
_cell.angle_beta   90.00
_cell.angle_gamma   90.00
#
_symmetry.space_group_name_H-M   'P 1'
#
loop_
_entity.id
_entity.type
_entity.pdbx_description
1 polymer ?
#
loop_
_entity_poly.entity_id
_entity_poly.type
_entity_poly.pdbx_seq_one_letter_code
_entity_poly.pdbx_strand_id
1 'polypeptide(L)'
;MLIIDSQAVKNTCNASAASKGYCFYKSTNGIKRHLAVDTLGFPFFTHCTKANVSDDKGLIEMLTLNIDYFKSKPVNLPKTTILLDHGYHPEHLTEELEKVYPQIMTKIRFELSAKPSKQENKAQGKSGFIPVAARWVIERSNSWMERCKILVKNFERTLTNATAKVNLCFIRLMIKRLAAPS
;
A
#
# COMPACT_ATOMS: atom_id res chain seq x y z
N MET A 1 12.53 5.62 -1.86
CA MET A 1 11.96 4.27 -1.81
C MET A 1 10.52 4.38 -1.37
N LEU A 2 9.62 3.63 -2.01
CA LEU A 2 8.22 3.46 -1.62
C LEU A 2 8.01 2.02 -1.18
N ILE A 3 7.24 1.81 -0.12
CA ILE A 3 6.91 0.48 0.41
C ILE A 3 5.41 0.32 0.27
N ILE A 4 4.96 -0.81 -0.30
CA ILE A 4 3.55 -1.02 -0.64
C ILE A 4 2.99 -2.24 0.07
N ASP A 5 1.78 -2.11 0.60
CA ASP A 5 1.03 -3.18 1.23
C ASP A 5 -0.47 -2.91 1.08
N SER A 6 -1.27 -3.99 1.20
CA SER A 6 -2.72 -3.93 1.19
C SER A 6 -3.31 -4.48 2.49
N GLN A 7 -4.30 -3.75 3.02
CA GLN A 7 -5.01 -4.14 4.23
C GLN A 7 -6.51 -4.29 3.94
N ALA A 8 -7.03 -5.50 4.18
CA ALA A 8 -8.48 -5.75 4.10
C ALA A 8 -9.18 -5.31 5.39
N VAL A 9 -10.34 -4.67 5.26
CA VAL A 9 -11.11 -4.10 6.38
C VAL A 9 -12.56 -4.46 6.24
N LYS A 10 -13.20 -4.77 7.37
CA LYS A 10 -14.64 -5.06 7.40
C LYS A 10 -15.47 -3.81 7.14
N ASN A 11 -16.51 -3.95 6.34
CA ASN A 11 -17.52 -2.90 6.15
C ASN A 11 -18.50 -2.84 7.33
N THR A 12 -19.15 -1.70 7.51
CA THR A 12 -20.41 -1.60 8.27
C THR A 12 -21.62 -1.75 7.35
N CYS A 13 -22.83 -1.70 7.92
CA CYS A 13 -24.09 -1.75 7.17
C CYS A 13 -24.28 -0.61 6.16
N ASN A 14 -23.51 0.48 6.28
CA ASN A 14 -23.62 1.65 5.40
C ASN A 14 -22.94 1.45 4.04
N ALA A 15 -22.08 0.44 3.91
CA ALA A 15 -21.36 0.18 2.68
C ALA A 15 -22.34 -0.20 1.56
N SER A 16 -22.19 0.44 0.40
CA SER A 16 -23.01 0.13 -0.76
C SER A 16 -22.69 -1.25 -1.34
N ALA A 17 -23.66 -1.87 -2.02
CA ALA A 17 -23.40 -3.09 -2.77
C ALA A 17 -22.32 -2.90 -3.86
N ALA A 18 -22.17 -1.67 -4.36
CA ALA A 18 -21.14 -1.32 -5.33
C ALA A 18 -19.74 -1.27 -4.72
N SER A 19 -19.57 -0.88 -3.45
CA SER A 19 -18.26 -0.76 -2.80
C SER A 19 -17.81 -1.99 -2.00
N LYS A 20 -18.74 -2.89 -1.66
CA LYS A 20 -18.42 -4.12 -0.92
C LYS A 20 -17.79 -5.20 -1.82
N GLY A 21 -16.89 -5.98 -1.24
CA GLY A 21 -16.34 -7.20 -1.82
C GLY A 21 -15.93 -8.19 -0.72
N TYR A 22 -15.54 -9.40 -1.11
CA TYR A 22 -15.06 -10.42 -0.16
C TYR A 22 -13.62 -10.80 -0.48
N CYS A 23 -12.74 -10.67 0.52
CA CYS A 23 -11.37 -11.18 0.46
C CYS A 23 -11.35 -12.60 1.01
N PHE A 24 -11.16 -13.59 0.13
CA PHE A 24 -11.10 -15.00 0.52
C PHE A 24 -9.92 -15.32 1.44
N TYR A 25 -8.74 -14.78 1.13
CA TYR A 25 -7.52 -15.05 1.90
C TYR A 25 -7.63 -14.61 3.38
N LYS A 26 -8.24 -13.46 3.64
CA LYS A 26 -8.42 -12.91 5.00
C LYS A 26 -9.84 -13.12 5.54
N SER A 27 -10.67 -13.92 4.86
CA SER A 27 -12.09 -14.13 5.16
C SER A 27 -12.84 -12.84 5.58
N THR A 28 -12.62 -11.77 4.82
CA THR A 28 -13.05 -10.41 5.20
C THR A 28 -14.02 -9.86 4.16
N ASN A 29 -15.26 -9.59 4.60
CA ASN A 29 -16.25 -8.86 3.83
C ASN A 29 -16.05 -7.35 4.02
N GLY A 30 -15.52 -6.68 3.00
CA GLY A 30 -15.44 -5.22 3.00
C GLY A 30 -14.62 -4.65 1.85
N ILE A 31 -13.63 -3.82 2.18
CA ILE A 31 -12.74 -3.14 1.22
C ILE A 31 -11.28 -3.51 1.47
N LYS A 32 -10.43 -3.27 0.48
CA LYS A 32 -8.97 -3.29 0.63
C LYS A 32 -8.45 -1.86 0.57
N ARG A 33 -7.59 -1.50 1.52
CA ARG A 33 -6.84 -0.25 1.57
C ARG A 33 -5.45 -0.53 1.03
N HIS A 34 -5.09 0.07 -0.10
CA HIS A 34 -3.75 0.03 -0.67
C HIS A 34 -3.01 1.28 -0.22
N LEU A 35 -1.82 1.07 0.35
CA LEU A 35 -1.01 2.13 0.89
C LEU A 35 0.39 2.04 0.28
N ALA A 36 0.88 3.13 -0.30
CA ALA A 36 2.28 3.29 -0.66
C ALA A 36 2.90 4.32 0.28
N VAL A 37 3.84 3.92 1.13
CA VAL A 37 4.48 4.80 2.11
C VAL A 37 5.94 5.08 1.77
N ASP A 38 6.44 6.23 2.22
CA ASP A 38 7.87 6.54 2.21
C ASP A 38 8.63 5.79 3.32
N THR A 39 9.93 6.06 3.44
CA THR A 39 10.79 5.51 4.50
C THR A 39 10.42 5.96 5.91
N LEU A 40 9.71 7.06 6.06
CA LEU A 40 9.22 7.59 7.33
C LEU A 40 7.84 7.04 7.71
N GLY A 41 7.18 6.31 6.81
CA GLY A 41 5.84 5.74 6.98
C GLY A 41 4.70 6.71 6.63
N PHE A 42 4.98 7.83 5.96
CA PHE A 42 3.94 8.71 5.46
C PHE A 42 3.46 8.25 4.09
N PRO A 43 2.13 8.28 3.84
CA PRO A 43 1.59 7.84 2.57
C PRO A 43 1.98 8.80 1.46
N PHE A 44 2.52 8.23 0.40
CA PHE A 44 2.74 8.89 -0.87
C PHE A 44 1.51 8.74 -1.76
N PHE A 45 0.96 7.52 -1.83
CA PHE A 45 -0.30 7.22 -2.51
C PHE A 45 -1.21 6.37 -1.63
N THR A 46 -2.52 6.58 -1.80
CA THR A 46 -3.58 5.82 -1.12
C THR A 46 -4.64 5.47 -2.13
N HIS A 47 -5.13 4.24 -2.11
CA HIS A 47 -6.27 3.84 -2.93
C HIS A 47 -7.11 2.79 -2.21
N CYS A 48 -8.43 2.89 -2.27
CA CYS A 48 -9.32 1.89 -1.71
C CYS A 48 -10.04 1.15 -2.84
N THR A 49 -9.99 -0.18 -2.82
CA THR A 49 -10.73 -1.04 -3.75
C THR A 49 -11.73 -1.91 -3.00
N LYS A 50 -12.61 -2.57 -3.74
CA LYS A 50 -13.42 -3.67 -3.18
C LYS A 50 -12.49 -4.79 -2.68
N ALA A 51 -12.89 -5.52 -1.65
CA ALA A 51 -12.01 -6.53 -1.06
C ALA A 51 -11.73 -7.76 -1.94
N ASN A 52 -12.51 -7.99 -3.00
CA ASN A 52 -12.30 -9.07 -3.97
C ASN A 52 -11.29 -8.73 -5.07
N VAL A 53 -10.85 -7.46 -5.16
CA VAL A 53 -9.81 -7.05 -6.12
C VAL A 53 -8.47 -7.62 -5.67
N SER A 54 -7.69 -8.18 -6.61
CA SER A 54 -6.34 -8.67 -6.34
C SER A 54 -5.41 -7.52 -5.95
N ASP A 55 -4.34 -7.85 -5.22
CA ASP A 55 -3.41 -6.82 -4.76
C ASP A 55 -2.65 -6.20 -5.95
N ASP A 56 -2.28 -7.00 -6.95
CA ASP A 56 -1.70 -6.50 -8.21
C ASP A 56 -2.60 -5.50 -8.92
N LYS A 57 -3.90 -5.83 -9.10
CA LYS A 57 -4.84 -4.93 -9.76
C LYS A 57 -5.05 -3.65 -8.96
N GLY A 58 -5.12 -3.75 -7.63
CA GLY A 58 -5.23 -2.58 -6.76
C GLY A 58 -4.01 -1.65 -6.87
N LEU A 59 -2.81 -2.23 -6.96
CA LEU A 59 -1.57 -1.49 -7.19
C LEU A 59 -1.54 -0.83 -8.58
N ILE A 60 -1.92 -1.55 -9.63
CA ILE A 60 -2.00 -0.99 -11.00
C ILE A 60 -2.97 0.19 -11.03
N GLU A 61 -4.17 0.06 -10.46
CA GLU A 61 -5.14 1.14 -10.36
C GLU A 61 -4.56 2.34 -9.60
N MET A 62 -3.92 2.12 -8.45
CA MET A 62 -3.32 3.18 -7.64
C MET A 62 -2.24 3.95 -8.42
N LEU A 63 -1.35 3.25 -9.12
CA LEU A 63 -0.28 3.89 -9.90
C LEU A 63 -0.82 4.58 -11.14
N THR A 64 -1.82 4.00 -11.80
CA THR A 64 -2.50 4.58 -12.97
C THR A 64 -3.20 5.88 -12.61
N LEU A 65 -3.91 5.93 -11.48
CA LEU A 65 -4.56 7.16 -10.99
C LEU A 65 -3.57 8.28 -10.68
N ASN A 66 -2.31 7.93 -10.36
CA ASN A 66 -1.25 8.87 -10.03
C ASN A 66 -0.18 8.95 -11.14
N ILE A 67 -0.54 8.60 -12.38
CA ILE A 67 0.44 8.49 -13.47
C ILE A 67 1.11 9.83 -13.80
N ASP A 68 0.40 10.93 -13.61
CA ASP A 68 0.90 12.28 -13.91
C ASP A 68 2.07 12.69 -13.00
N TYR A 69 2.15 12.12 -11.79
CA TYR A 69 3.34 12.26 -10.94
C TYR A 69 4.58 11.65 -11.61
N PHE A 70 4.44 10.48 -12.24
CA PHE A 70 5.57 9.82 -12.92
C PHE A 70 5.93 10.48 -14.25
N LYS A 71 4.94 11.07 -14.95
CA LYS A 71 5.17 11.85 -16.17
C LYS A 71 5.92 13.15 -15.89
N SER A 72 5.54 13.86 -14.83
CA SER A 72 6.18 15.13 -14.43
C SER A 72 7.59 14.97 -13.87
N LYS A 73 7.95 13.77 -13.39
CA LYS A 73 9.29 13.48 -12.88
C LYS A 73 10.35 13.61 -13.98
N PRO A 74 11.36 14.50 -13.86
CA PRO A 74 12.41 14.65 -14.88
C PRO A 74 13.24 13.37 -15.04
N VAL A 75 13.77 13.16 -16.25
CA VAL A 75 14.51 11.93 -16.63
C VAL A 75 15.82 11.77 -15.84
N ASN A 76 16.44 12.88 -15.41
CA ASN A 76 17.73 12.87 -14.71
C ASN A 76 17.64 12.48 -13.23
N LEU A 77 16.44 12.24 -12.69
CA LEU A 77 16.27 11.81 -11.31
C LEU A 77 16.41 10.29 -11.18
N PRO A 78 16.97 9.80 -10.06
CA PRO A 78 17.06 8.36 -9.81
C PRO A 78 15.69 7.71 -9.80
N LYS A 79 15.64 6.44 -10.25
CA LYS A 79 14.40 5.65 -10.27
C LYS A 79 13.80 5.56 -8.87
N THR A 80 12.48 5.65 -8.78
CA THR A 80 11.77 5.39 -7.53
C THR A 80 11.72 3.89 -7.31
N THR A 81 12.52 3.37 -6.37
CA THR A 81 12.39 1.98 -5.91
C THR A 81 11.04 1.80 -5.23
N ILE A 82 10.25 0.85 -5.70
CA ILE A 82 9.01 0.35 -5.10
C ILE A 82 9.28 -1.04 -4.53
N LEU A 83 9.26 -1.15 -3.21
CA LEU A 83 9.44 -2.40 -2.48
C LEU A 83 8.09 -3.13 -2.37
N LEU A 84 8.05 -4.34 -2.91
CA LEU A 84 6.87 -5.19 -2.97
C LEU A 84 7.01 -6.42 -2.07
N ASP A 85 5.87 -6.96 -1.66
CA ASP A 85 5.79 -8.29 -1.06
C ASP A 85 5.84 -9.38 -2.13
N HIS A 86 6.14 -10.61 -1.74
CA HIS A 86 6.07 -11.81 -2.58
C HIS A 86 4.66 -12.16 -3.04
N GLY A 87 3.62 -11.51 -2.50
CA GLY A 87 2.25 -11.64 -2.99
C GLY A 87 2.00 -10.85 -4.29
N TYR A 88 2.92 -9.97 -4.68
CA TYR A 88 2.85 -9.20 -5.92
C TYR A 88 3.72 -9.84 -7.00
N HIS A 89 3.31 -9.65 -8.26
CA HIS A 89 3.99 -10.22 -9.41
C HIS A 89 4.60 -9.12 -10.28
N PRO A 90 5.91 -8.80 -10.13
CA PRO A 90 6.54 -7.66 -10.81
C PRO A 90 6.47 -7.73 -12.34
N GLU A 91 6.54 -8.93 -12.93
CA GLU A 91 6.46 -9.13 -14.38
C GLU A 91 5.10 -8.65 -14.91
N HIS A 92 4.01 -9.18 -14.33
CA HIS A 92 2.65 -8.78 -14.68
C HIS A 92 2.39 -7.28 -14.42
N LEU A 93 2.87 -6.75 -13.30
CA LEU A 93 2.74 -5.32 -12.98
C LEU A 93 3.45 -4.45 -14.02
N THR A 94 4.61 -4.88 -14.51
CA THR A 94 5.38 -4.15 -15.51
C THR A 94 4.62 -4.10 -16.83
N GLU A 95 4.15 -5.25 -17.33
CA GLU A 95 3.40 -5.34 -18.58
C GLU A 95 2.13 -4.46 -18.57
N GLU A 96 1.36 -4.50 -17.49
CA GLU A 96 0.13 -3.70 -17.39
C GLU A 96 0.40 -2.20 -17.27
N LEU A 97 1.46 -1.80 -16.55
CA LEU A 97 1.81 -0.38 -16.42
C LEU A 97 2.42 0.19 -17.69
N GLU A 98 3.17 -0.60 -18.47
CA GLU A 98 3.73 -0.17 -19.75
C GLU A 98 2.63 0.08 -20.80
N LYS A 99 1.52 -0.67 -20.76
CA LYS A 99 0.34 -0.39 -21.59
C LYS A 99 -0.27 1.00 -21.31
N VAL A 100 -0.19 1.46 -20.06
CA VAL A 100 -0.70 2.78 -19.65
C VAL A 100 0.30 3.89 -19.95
N TYR A 101 1.58 3.65 -19.65
CA TYR A 101 2.67 4.60 -19.89
C TYR A 101 3.96 3.84 -20.27
N PRO A 102 4.30 3.77 -21.56
CA PRO A 102 5.43 2.95 -22.03
C PRO A 102 6.79 3.30 -21.41
N GLN A 103 6.98 4.53 -20.92
CA GLN A 103 8.24 4.96 -20.32
C GLN A 103 8.26 4.80 -18.79
N ILE A 104 7.25 4.14 -18.18
CA ILE A 104 7.13 4.03 -16.71
C ILE A 104 8.36 3.38 -16.07
N MET A 105 8.93 2.35 -16.69
CA MET A 105 10.10 1.61 -16.18
C MET A 105 11.41 2.41 -16.22
N THR A 106 11.43 3.55 -16.91
CA THR A 106 12.52 4.52 -16.80
C THR A 106 12.46 5.30 -15.48
N LYS A 107 11.28 5.39 -14.86
CA LYS A 107 11.00 6.19 -13.66
C LYS A 107 10.92 5.37 -12.37
N ILE A 108 10.47 4.12 -12.46
CA ILE A 108 10.27 3.22 -11.32
C ILE A 108 11.15 1.96 -11.44
N ARG A 109 11.40 1.31 -10.31
CA ARG A 109 12.02 -0.01 -10.23
C ARG A 109 11.29 -0.82 -9.16
N PHE A 110 10.86 -2.02 -9.49
CA PHE A 110 10.32 -2.96 -8.51
C PHE A 110 11.44 -3.75 -7.85
N GLU A 111 11.39 -3.86 -6.53
CA GLU A 111 12.25 -4.72 -5.74
C GLU A 111 11.37 -5.60 -4.86
N LEU A 112 11.57 -6.90 -4.89
CA LEU A 112 10.90 -7.82 -3.98
C LEU A 112 11.62 -7.79 -2.63
N SER A 113 10.84 -7.78 -1.57
CA SER A 113 11.35 -7.86 -0.21
C SER A 113 12.15 -9.15 -0.01
N ALA A 114 13.31 -9.09 0.62
CA ALA A 114 14.11 -10.29 0.90
C ALA A 114 13.37 -11.19 1.90
N LYS A 115 12.94 -12.38 1.47
CA LYS A 115 12.44 -13.43 2.35
C LYS A 115 13.54 -14.48 2.52
N PRO A 116 14.35 -14.39 3.58
CA PRO A 116 15.34 -15.43 3.83
C PRO A 116 14.59 -16.74 4.10
N SER A 117 14.97 -17.78 3.37
CA SER A 117 14.32 -19.09 3.46
C SER A 117 14.55 -19.70 4.86
N LYS A 118 13.66 -20.61 5.29
CA LYS A 118 13.83 -21.31 6.58
C LYS A 118 15.18 -22.04 6.67
N GLN A 119 15.72 -22.49 5.54
CA GLN A 119 17.01 -23.18 5.46
C GLN A 119 18.18 -22.21 5.63
N GLU A 120 18.15 -21.05 4.96
CA GLU A 120 19.16 -20.00 5.12
C GLU A 120 19.17 -19.43 6.54
N ASN A 121 17.99 -19.25 7.15
CA ASN A 121 17.89 -18.80 8.54
C ASN A 121 18.48 -19.81 9.54
N LYS A 122 18.25 -21.11 9.30
CA LYS A 122 18.86 -22.21 10.08
C LYS A 122 20.39 -22.21 9.92
N ALA A 123 20.89 -22.00 8.70
CA ALA A 123 22.32 -21.92 8.42
C ALA A 123 22.98 -20.69 9.07
N GLN A 124 22.25 -19.58 9.19
CA GLN A 124 22.69 -18.37 9.91
C GLN A 124 22.46 -18.43 11.43
N GLY A 125 21.97 -19.55 11.97
CA GLY A 125 21.66 -19.70 13.40
C GLY A 125 20.53 -18.79 13.91
N LYS A 126 19.79 -18.13 13.01
CA LYS A 126 18.69 -17.23 13.37
C LYS A 126 17.41 -18.06 13.50
N SER A 127 16.94 -18.22 14.74
CA SER A 127 15.65 -18.83 15.05
C SER A 127 14.61 -17.75 15.37
N GLY A 128 13.35 -18.00 15.02
CA GLY A 128 12.24 -17.08 15.31
C GLY A 128 11.89 -16.12 14.17
N PHE A 129 11.13 -15.06 14.50
CA PHE A 129 10.68 -14.05 13.54
C PHE A 129 11.84 -13.11 13.19
N ILE A 130 12.24 -13.09 11.91
CA ILE A 130 13.28 -12.21 11.40
C ILE A 130 12.59 -11.07 10.66
N PRO A 131 12.68 -9.82 11.16
CA PRO A 131 12.06 -8.69 10.50
C PRO A 131 12.67 -8.50 9.10
N VAL A 132 11.82 -8.45 8.09
CA VAL A 132 12.24 -8.10 6.74
C VAL A 132 12.56 -6.61 6.72
N ALA A 133 13.73 -6.26 6.17
CA ALA A 133 14.18 -4.88 6.10
C ALA A 133 13.11 -3.98 5.45
N ALA A 134 12.88 -2.80 6.04
CA ALA A 134 11.88 -1.80 5.67
C ALA A 134 10.38 -2.19 5.78
N ARG A 135 10.01 -3.47 5.85
CA ARG A 135 8.60 -3.88 5.91
C ARG A 135 7.86 -3.38 7.15
N TRP A 136 8.54 -3.31 8.29
CA TRP A 136 7.96 -2.80 9.54
C TRP A 136 7.43 -1.36 9.42
N VAL A 137 7.93 -0.57 8.47
CA VAL A 137 7.52 0.82 8.26
C VAL A 137 6.06 0.90 7.81
N ILE A 138 5.65 0.08 6.85
CA ILE A 138 4.26 0.09 6.37
C ILE A 138 3.32 -0.57 7.37
N GLU A 139 3.76 -1.63 8.06
CA GLU A 139 2.98 -2.26 9.13
C GLU A 139 2.71 -1.29 10.30
N ARG A 140 3.71 -0.47 10.66
CA ARG A 140 3.53 0.63 11.62
C ARG A 140 2.56 1.70 11.11
N SER A 141 2.62 2.02 9.82
CA SER A 141 1.72 3.01 9.20
C SER A 141 0.28 2.53 9.21
N ASN A 142 0.05 1.24 8.92
CA ASN A 142 -1.24 0.57 9.11
C ASN A 142 -1.69 0.63 10.58
N SER A 143 -0.78 0.39 11.52
CA SER A 143 -1.07 0.49 12.96
C SER A 143 -1.47 1.91 13.40
N TRP A 144 -0.98 2.97 12.74
CA TRP A 144 -1.45 4.34 13.00
C TRP A 144 -2.89 4.53 12.55
N MET A 145 -3.30 3.94 11.43
CA MET A 145 -4.71 3.97 11.00
C MET A 145 -5.63 3.28 12.00
N GLU A 146 -5.21 2.18 12.63
CA GLU A 146 -6.01 1.49 13.66
C GLU A 146 -6.25 2.37 14.92
N ARG A 147 -5.39 3.35 15.19
CA ARG A 147 -5.63 4.35 16.26
C ARG A 147 -6.69 5.39 15.88
N CYS A 148 -6.94 5.59 14.59
CA CYS A 148 -8.05 6.40 14.10
C CYS A 148 -9.33 5.54 14.17
N LYS A 149 -10.13 5.66 15.26
CA LYS A 149 -11.35 4.84 15.48
C LYS A 149 -12.30 4.77 14.27
N ILE A 150 -12.38 5.84 13.48
CA ILE A 150 -13.20 5.92 12.26
C ILE A 150 -12.71 4.99 11.13
N LEU A 151 -11.49 4.46 11.22
CA LEU A 151 -10.88 3.56 10.24
C LEU A 151 -10.81 2.10 10.70
N VAL A 152 -11.23 1.77 11.92
CA VAL A 152 -11.24 0.37 12.42
C VAL A 152 -12.17 -0.52 11.58
N LYS A 153 -13.23 0.07 11.03
CA LYS A 153 -14.07 -0.51 9.98
C LYS A 153 -14.23 0.51 8.88
N ASN A 154 -14.62 0.07 7.70
CA ASN A 154 -15.07 1.00 6.68
C ASN A 154 -16.53 1.38 6.93
N PHE A 155 -16.74 2.63 7.35
CA PHE A 155 -18.06 3.24 7.55
C PHE A 155 -18.57 3.95 6.29
N GLU A 156 -17.72 4.09 5.27
CA GLU A 156 -18.00 4.90 4.10
C GLU A 156 -18.79 4.13 3.03
N ARG A 157 -19.75 4.83 2.42
CA ARG A 157 -20.60 4.27 1.35
C ARG A 157 -19.84 4.09 0.04
N THR A 158 -18.91 5.00 -0.27
CA THR A 158 -18.12 5.02 -1.52
C THR A 158 -16.63 4.82 -1.24
N LEU A 159 -15.91 4.26 -2.22
CA LEU A 159 -14.46 4.03 -2.11
C LEU A 159 -13.65 5.32 -2.11
N THR A 160 -14.12 6.36 -2.82
CA THR A 160 -13.52 7.69 -2.80
C THR A 160 -13.54 8.30 -1.39
N ASN A 161 -14.68 8.21 -0.70
CA ASN A 161 -14.78 8.70 0.68
C ASN A 161 -13.90 7.89 1.63
N ALA A 162 -13.86 6.56 1.46
CA ALA A 162 -12.97 5.69 2.24
C ALA A 162 -11.49 6.10 2.07
N THR A 163 -11.07 6.36 0.83
CA THR A 163 -9.71 6.86 0.52
C THR A 163 -9.47 8.23 1.15
N ALA A 164 -10.42 9.15 1.08
CA ALA A 164 -10.32 10.46 1.71
C ALA A 164 -10.18 10.38 3.24
N LYS A 165 -10.86 9.44 3.90
CA LYS A 165 -10.69 9.20 5.36
C LYS A 165 -9.29 8.72 5.71
N VAL A 166 -8.68 7.86 4.88
CA VAL A 166 -7.29 7.44 5.05
C VAL A 166 -6.37 8.64 4.96
N ASN A 167 -6.51 9.47 3.91
CA ASN A 167 -5.74 10.71 3.74
C ASN A 167 -5.88 11.64 4.94
N LEU A 168 -7.10 11.85 5.43
CA LEU A 168 -7.36 12.71 6.59
C LEU A 168 -6.68 12.19 7.87
N CYS A 169 -6.63 10.87 8.09
CA CYS A 169 -5.94 10.30 9.25
C CYS A 169 -4.44 10.63 9.20
N PHE A 170 -3.80 10.52 8.04
CA PHE A 170 -2.38 10.85 7.89
C PHE A 170 -2.10 12.36 7.90
N ILE A 171 -2.97 13.20 7.31
CA ILE A 171 -2.87 14.67 7.43
C ILE A 171 -2.91 15.09 8.90
N ARG A 172 -3.88 14.57 9.67
CA ARG A 172 -3.96 14.81 11.12
C ARG A 172 -2.69 14.35 11.84
N LEU A 173 -2.11 13.21 11.47
CA LEU A 173 -0.87 12.71 12.07
C LEU A 173 0.31 13.63 11.77
N MET A 174 0.45 14.09 10.52
CA MET A 174 1.52 15.01 10.11
C MET A 174 1.42 16.34 10.84
N ILE A 175 0.22 16.94 10.90
CA ILE A 175 -0.02 18.19 11.63
C ILE A 175 0.36 18.05 13.11
N LYS A 176 -0.03 16.95 13.76
CA LYS A 176 0.33 16.69 15.17
C LYS A 176 1.83 16.58 15.39
N ARG A 177 2.57 16.03 14.45
CA ARG A 177 4.04 15.92 14.53
C ARG A 177 4.72 17.27 14.32
N LEU A 178 4.20 18.08 13.40
CA LEU A 178 4.71 19.44 13.16
C LEU A 178 4.46 20.37 14.35
N ALA A 179 3.33 20.21 15.04
CA ALA A 179 2.96 21.03 16.19
C ALA A 179 3.54 20.53 17.54
N ALA A 180 4.23 19.38 17.55
CA ALA A 180 4.84 18.88 18.78
C ALA A 180 6.04 19.76 19.15
N PRO A 181 6.16 20.23 20.41
CA PRO A 181 7.35 20.97 20.84
C PRO A 181 8.60 20.09 20.67
N SER A 182 9.68 20.72 20.22
CA SER A 182 11.00 20.10 20.00
C SER A 182 11.63 19.63 21.30
#